data_AF-A0A382D252-F1
#
_entry.id   AF-A0A382D252-F1
#
_cell.length_a   1.000
_cell.length_b   1.000
_cell.length_c   1.000
_cell.angle_alpha   90.00
_cell.angle_beta   90.00
_cell.angle_gamma   90.00
#
_symmetry.space_group_name_H-M   'P 1'
#
loop_
_entity.id
_entity.type
_entity.pdbx_description
1 polymer ?
#
loop_
_entity_poly.entity_id
_entity_poly.type
_entity_poly.pdbx_seq_one_letter_code
_entity_poly.pdbx_strand_id
1 'polypeptide(L)'
;MSSLTSVEAQPKFIFEGTNHRLFIEGRGFDFIKLSINSSGSAVLKVTGLEDGLYSLLDFEEPRVIYVVSRAGSEDLILQGCRIKAIAGDDCRLSYSKYQRG
;
A
#
# COMPACT_ATOMS: atom_id res chain seq x y z
N MET A 1 -34.71 -10.50 1.73
CA MET A 1 -33.65 -9.53 2.05
C MET A 1 -32.39 -10.03 1.38
N SER A 2 -31.94 -9.37 0.30
CA SER A 2 -30.73 -9.79 -0.41
C SER A 2 -29.50 -9.38 0.38
N SER A 3 -28.74 -10.37 0.82
CA SER A 3 -27.41 -10.19 1.38
C SER A 3 -26.53 -9.57 0.30
N LEU A 4 -26.15 -8.30 0.49
CA LEU A 4 -25.08 -7.66 -0.28
C LEU A 4 -23.77 -8.35 0.13
N THR A 5 -23.45 -9.48 -0.49
CA THR A 5 -22.06 -9.93 -0.55
C THR A 5 -21.33 -8.92 -1.43
N SER A 6 -20.72 -7.92 -0.81
CA SER A 6 -19.61 -7.18 -1.44
C SER A 6 -18.57 -8.24 -1.79
N VAL A 7 -18.63 -8.73 -3.02
CA VAL A 7 -17.54 -9.50 -3.60
C VAL A 7 -16.40 -8.51 -3.67
N GLU A 8 -15.51 -8.53 -2.67
CA GLU A 8 -14.26 -7.80 -2.76
C GLU A 8 -13.59 -8.29 -4.04
N ALA A 9 -13.48 -7.40 -5.02
CA ALA A 9 -12.91 -7.73 -6.31
C ALA A 9 -11.52 -8.34 -6.07
N GLN A 10 -11.27 -9.50 -6.69
CA GLN A 10 -9.98 -10.17 -6.62
C GLN A 10 -8.86 -9.16 -6.97
N PRO A 11 -7.77 -9.10 -6.18
CA PRO A 11 -6.70 -8.18 -6.46
C PRO A 11 -6.07 -8.50 -7.82
N LYS A 12 -5.81 -7.45 -8.60
CA LYS A 12 -5.15 -7.51 -9.90
C LYS A 12 -3.72 -8.04 -9.78
N PHE A 13 -3.02 -7.65 -8.71
CA PHE A 13 -1.67 -8.10 -8.40
C PHE A 13 -1.51 -8.32 -6.90
N ILE A 14 -0.71 -9.32 -6.55
CA ILE A 14 -0.29 -9.57 -5.17
C ILE A 14 1.23 -9.74 -5.17
N PHE A 15 1.90 -8.99 -4.30
CA PHE A 15 3.31 -9.15 -3.99
C PHE A 15 3.44 -9.55 -2.52
N GLU A 16 4.17 -10.62 -2.22
CA GLU A 16 4.41 -11.13 -0.86
C GLU A 16 5.91 -11.22 -0.58
N GLY A 17 6.29 -11.27 0.69
CA GLY A 17 7.69 -11.32 1.13
C GLY A 17 8.17 -10.02 1.77
N THR A 18 9.44 -9.92 2.12
CA THR A 18 9.99 -8.80 2.91
C THR A 18 10.66 -7.71 2.08
N ASN A 19 10.63 -7.84 0.75
CA ASN A 19 11.34 -6.93 -0.17
C ASN A 19 10.44 -5.80 -0.68
N HIS A 20 9.56 -5.28 0.19
CA HIS A 20 8.64 -4.23 -0.17
C HIS A 20 8.79 -3.05 0.79
N ARG A 21 8.79 -1.84 0.23
CA ARG A 21 9.06 -0.62 0.99
C ARG A 21 8.14 0.53 0.58
N LEU A 22 7.51 1.12 1.58
CA LEU A 22 6.69 2.31 1.51
C LEU A 22 7.57 3.51 1.86
N PHE A 23 7.64 4.52 0.99
CA PHE A 23 8.40 5.73 1.27
C PHE A 23 7.46 6.90 1.58
N ILE A 24 7.75 7.66 2.63
CA ILE A 24 7.04 8.88 3.03
C ILE A 24 8.09 9.91 3.45
N GLU A 25 8.14 11.07 2.79
CA GLU A 25 9.11 12.15 3.11
C GLU A 25 10.58 11.66 3.18
N GLY A 26 10.96 10.73 2.31
CA GLY A 26 12.32 10.15 2.28
C GLY A 26 12.59 9.10 3.36
N ARG A 27 11.63 8.81 4.25
CA ARG A 27 11.70 7.69 5.21
C ARG A 27 11.07 6.44 4.58
N GLY A 28 11.72 5.30 4.72
CA GLY A 28 11.25 4.04 4.14
C GLY A 28 10.81 3.04 5.20
N PHE A 29 9.59 2.52 5.07
CA PHE A 29 8.93 1.55 5.94
C PHE A 29 8.74 0.23 5.23
N ASP A 30 9.25 -0.85 5.81
CA ASP A 30 9.14 -2.18 5.22
C ASP A 30 7.76 -2.80 5.51
N PHE A 31 7.28 -3.64 4.60
CA PHE A 31 5.99 -4.31 4.74
C PHE A 31 6.01 -5.67 4.03
N ILE A 32 5.09 -6.57 4.40
CA ILE A 32 5.18 -7.99 4.02
C ILE A 32 4.30 -8.40 2.84
N LYS A 33 3.33 -7.55 2.48
CA LYS A 33 2.39 -7.82 1.38
C LYS A 33 1.84 -6.55 0.77
N LEU A 34 1.75 -6.52 -0.56
CA LEU A 34 1.00 -5.53 -1.35
C LEU A 34 -0.08 -6.25 -2.16
N SER A 35 -1.34 -5.84 -1.98
CA SER A 35 -2.47 -6.24 -2.82
C SER A 35 -2.96 -5.03 -3.62
N ILE A 36 -3.06 -5.14 -4.94
CA ILE A 36 -3.45 -4.03 -5.82
C ILE A 36 -4.78 -4.35 -6.48
N ASN A 37 -5.74 -3.45 -6.35
CA ASN A 37 -7.03 -3.58 -6.98
C ASN A 37 -7.06 -2.81 -8.31
N SER A 38 -7.90 -3.24 -9.24
CA SER A 38 -8.07 -2.59 -10.55
C SER A 38 -8.61 -1.15 -10.47
N SER A 39 -9.13 -0.74 -9.33
CA SER A 39 -9.76 0.56 -9.06
C SER A 39 -8.79 1.69 -8.69
N GLY A 40 -7.47 1.48 -8.73
CA GLY A 40 -6.51 2.49 -8.27
C GLY A 40 -6.33 2.51 -6.75
N SER A 41 -6.71 1.43 -6.06
CA SER A 41 -6.48 1.25 -4.63
C SER A 41 -5.54 0.09 -4.36
N ALA A 42 -4.75 0.18 -3.30
CA ALA A 42 -3.91 -0.90 -2.82
C ALA A 42 -4.00 -1.06 -1.31
N VAL A 43 -3.68 -2.26 -0.83
CA VAL A 43 -3.62 -2.62 0.58
C VAL A 43 -2.24 -3.18 0.88
N LEU A 44 -1.61 -2.64 1.91
CA LEU A 44 -0.30 -3.04 2.40
C LEU A 44 -0.49 -3.71 3.75
N LYS A 45 0.13 -4.88 3.93
CA LYS A 45 0.29 -5.44 5.27
C LYS A 45 1.61 -5.01 5.87
N VAL A 46 1.52 -4.07 6.79
CA VAL A 46 2.64 -3.49 7.52
C VAL A 46 2.81 -4.26 8.82
N THR A 47 3.99 -4.81 9.05
CA THR A 47 4.31 -5.49 10.31
C THR A 47 4.95 -4.50 11.26
N GLY A 48 4.36 -4.30 12.44
CA GLY A 48 4.94 -3.42 13.45
C GLY A 48 5.07 -2.00 12.93
N LEU A 49 3.93 -1.37 12.64
CA LEU A 49 3.88 0.07 12.42
C LEU A 49 4.46 0.76 13.65
N GLU A 50 5.76 1.03 13.59
CA GLU A 50 6.43 1.84 14.59
C GLU A 50 5.68 3.16 14.71
N ASP A 51 5.64 3.75 15.91
CA ASP A 51 5.04 5.06 16.19
C ASP A 51 5.45 6.14 15.14
N GLY A 52 6.56 5.91 14.44
CA GLY A 52 7.03 6.65 13.28
C GLY A 52 6.10 6.74 12.07
N LEU A 53 5.25 5.73 11.75
CA LEU A 53 4.28 5.92 10.66
C LEU A 53 3.09 6.75 11.12
N TYR A 54 2.55 6.46 12.30
CA TYR A 54 1.39 7.18 12.84
C TYR A 54 1.68 8.67 13.05
N SER A 55 2.87 9.01 13.52
CA SER A 55 3.32 10.41 13.63
C SER A 55 3.45 11.14 12.29
N LEU A 56 3.56 10.44 11.16
CA LEU A 56 3.60 11.03 9.82
C LEU A 56 2.20 11.20 9.20
N LEU A 57 1.14 10.65 9.82
CA LEU A 57 -0.24 10.73 9.33
C LEU A 57 -0.98 11.97 9.83
N ASP A 58 -0.48 12.62 10.89
CA ASP A 58 -1.03 13.88 11.42
C ASP A 58 -0.84 15.06 10.45
N PHE A 59 0.01 14.91 9.43
CA PHE A 59 0.15 15.90 8.38
C PHE A 59 -0.97 15.69 7.35
N GLU A 60 -1.92 16.63 7.29
CA GLU A 60 -3.19 16.61 6.53
C GLU A 60 -3.16 16.00 5.11
N GLU A 61 -2.02 15.94 4.41
CA GLU A 61 -1.80 15.00 3.30
C GLU A 61 -0.33 14.52 3.29
N PRO A 62 -0.07 13.23 3.00
CA PRO A 62 1.28 12.71 3.01
C PRO A 62 2.13 13.27 1.86
N ARG A 63 3.29 13.84 2.20
CA ARG A 63 4.14 14.65 1.32
C ARG A 63 5.07 13.82 0.43
N VAL A 64 4.47 13.13 -0.54
CA VAL A 64 5.10 12.19 -1.50
C VAL A 64 5.21 10.79 -0.94
N ILE A 65 4.33 9.91 -1.43
CA ILE A 65 4.37 8.47 -1.19
C ILE A 65 4.63 7.73 -2.50
N TYR A 66 5.62 6.86 -2.49
CA TYR A 66 5.77 5.81 -3.49
C TYR A 66 6.00 4.45 -2.83
N VAL A 67 5.53 3.40 -3.47
CA VAL A 67 5.66 2.01 -3.01
C VAL A 67 6.54 1.29 -4.00
N VAL A 68 7.56 0.59 -3.51
CA VAL A 68 8.36 -0.34 -4.31
C VAL A 68 8.10 -1.74 -3.79
N SER A 69 7.67 -2.63 -4.68
CA SER A 69 7.49 -4.05 -4.39
C SER A 69 8.30 -4.89 -5.34
N ARG A 70 9.00 -5.88 -4.81
CA ARG A 70 9.83 -6.81 -5.58
C ARG A 70 9.45 -8.24 -5.31
N ALA A 71 9.12 -9.00 -6.35
CA ALA A 71 8.85 -10.43 -6.29
C ALA A 71 9.65 -11.16 -7.39
N GLY A 72 10.80 -11.72 -7.01
CA GLY A 72 11.69 -12.36 -7.98
C GLY A 72 12.26 -11.33 -8.97
N SER A 73 11.93 -11.50 -10.26
CA SER A 73 12.32 -10.59 -11.34
C SER A 73 11.31 -9.48 -11.60
N GLU A 74 10.18 -9.46 -10.89
CA GLU A 74 9.14 -8.46 -11.08
C GLU A 74 9.29 -7.32 -10.07
N ASP A 75 9.38 -6.10 -10.59
CA ASP A 75 9.39 -4.88 -9.79
C ASP A 75 8.12 -4.08 -10.07
N LEU A 76 7.55 -3.49 -9.03
CA LEU A 76 6.41 -2.58 -9.14
C LEU A 76 6.67 -1.31 -8.36
N ILE A 77 6.41 -0.18 -9.03
CA ILE A 77 6.43 1.14 -8.42
C ILE A 77 5.02 1.74 -8.47
N LEU A 78 4.43 2.06 -7.32
CA LEU A 78 3.23 2.90 -7.22
C LEU A 78 3.64 4.35 -6.96
N GLN A 79 3.02 5.30 -7.66
CA GLN A 79 3.30 6.73 -7.55
C GLN A 79 2.04 7.53 -7.24
N GLY A 80 2.22 8.69 -6.61
CA GLY A 80 1.10 9.54 -6.19
C GLY A 80 0.22 8.86 -5.14
N CYS A 81 0.84 8.06 -4.27
CA CYS A 81 0.11 7.31 -3.26
C CYS A 81 -0.44 8.25 -2.19
N ARG A 82 -1.65 7.95 -1.70
CA ARG A 82 -2.30 8.64 -0.58
C ARG A 82 -2.88 7.60 0.36
N ILE A 83 -2.48 7.65 1.63
CA ILE A 83 -3.04 6.77 2.65
C ILE A 83 -4.50 7.18 2.88
N LYS A 84 -5.40 6.19 2.90
CA LYS A 84 -6.85 6.36 3.05
C LYS A 84 -7.35 5.87 4.40
N ALA A 85 -6.76 4.80 4.91
CA ALA A 85 -7.09 4.25 6.21
C ALA A 85 -5.95 3.36 6.70
N ILE A 86 -5.79 3.29 8.01
CA ILE A 86 -4.99 2.26 8.68
C ILE A 86 -5.89 1.57 9.69
N ALA A 87 -5.93 0.25 9.64
CA ALA A 87 -6.72 -0.58 10.55
C ALA A 87 -5.89 -1.80 10.97
N GLY A 88 -5.31 -1.73 12.17
CA GLY A 88 -4.32 -2.71 12.62
C GLY A 88 -3.11 -2.71 11.67
N ASP A 89 -2.81 -3.88 11.11
CA ASP A 89 -1.67 -4.09 10.20
C ASP A 89 -2.00 -3.77 8.73
N ASP A 90 -3.25 -3.39 8.43
CA ASP A 90 -3.67 -3.08 7.07
C ASP A 90 -3.60 -1.56 6.83
N CYS A 91 -2.72 -1.14 5.91
CA CYS A 91 -2.65 0.22 5.40
C CYS A 91 -3.28 0.27 4.00
N ARG A 92 -4.40 0.99 3.86
CA ARG A 92 -5.08 1.20 2.59
C ARG A 92 -4.59 2.49 1.95
N LEU A 93 -4.26 2.44 0.67
CA LEU A 93 -3.89 3.62 -0.11
C LEU A 93 -4.61 3.69 -1.45
N SER A 94 -4.73 4.90 -1.99
CA SER A 94 -5.00 5.13 -3.41
C SER A 94 -3.71 5.50 -4.12
N TYR A 95 -3.57 5.19 -5.40
CA TYR A 95 -2.44 5.60 -6.23
C TYR A 95 -2.91 6.20 -7.56
N SER A 96 -2.11 7.07 -8.16
CA SER A 96 -2.45 7.71 -9.44
C SER A 96 -1.83 6.98 -10.64
N LYS A 97 -0.69 6.32 -10.44
CA LYS A 97 0.06 5.62 -11.49
C LYS A 97 0.78 4.41 -10.90
N TYR A 98 0.95 3.39 -11.74
CA TYR A 98 1.88 2.29 -11.47
C TYR A 98 2.80 2.04 -12.66
N GLN A 99 4.01 1.55 -12.38
CA GLN A 99 4.95 1.04 -13.38
C GLN A 99 5.38 -0.36 -12.95
N ARG A 100 5.46 -1.29 -13.91
CA ARG A 100 5.91 -2.66 -13.69
C ARG A 100 7.13 -2.93 -14.58
N GLY A 101 8.17 -3.53 -14.00
CA GLY A 101 9.39 -3.97 -14.67
C GLY A 101 9.49 -5.48 -14.71
#